data_AF-A0A843XHS8-F1
#
_entry.id   AF-A0A843XHS8-F1
#
_cell.length_a   1.000
_cell.length_b   1.000
_cell.length_c   1.000
_cell.angle_alpha   90.00
_cell.angle_beta   90.00
_cell.angle_gamma   90.00
#
_symmetry.space_group_name_H-M   'P 1'
#
loop_
_entity.id
_entity.type
_entity.pdbx_description
1 polymer ?
#
loop_
_entity_poly.entity_id
_entity_poly.type
_entity_poly.pdbx_seq_one_letter_code
_entity_poly.pdbx_strand_id
1 'polypeptide(L)'
;MQQIYTTEILESLTTESPPPPPSAASSFASWPSFAYTLQHHSQMSSLGLSCPVGAGGGDPEVEEEPLDSLLEALRTTEGRSHLTPHLSAVLRRIRPDLPFPLLIPTLHLLRNLCAGEPAGQAAFMAAVCTGVVTSVVLSGGGAGACPLRVDVARVGLQLLGNVAAAGEKGQRDVWDRFFPEGLLELARVRDAWACDVLCSCCCSAGEGRAGRLEELCSVGRGLPILKEVLATACSDDYRGDWLKLLLSRICIEELYLPLLFSMFSSCEFSDSQNDADYRDTHFTTEQAFLLGLLSEILSGLFYRGTISSDFALAIFQVLKEAASIMNFTSRGSSPLPTGSPAIDVLGYSLTILRDLCASDDSPSSGSDRLGANKESSSASPSSSKVCPHRGFRRDVVAVIGNCTCGMKQVQDEIRQQNGILLLLQQCVVDEDNPYLREWGMLTVSYLLEGNVENQQHVAELELQEPIDTPEITSLGLKVDIDKKTGRVRL
;
A
#
# COMPACT_ATOMS: atom_id res chain seq x y z
N MET A 1 -22.15 -11.52 7.40
CA MET A 1 -21.23 -10.37 7.20
C MET A 1 -21.97 -9.05 7.38
N GLN A 2 -23.08 -8.82 6.69
CA GLN A 2 -23.74 -7.52 6.53
C GLN A 2 -24.50 -6.94 7.76
N GLN A 3 -24.80 -7.75 8.78
CA GLN A 3 -25.67 -7.38 9.91
C GLN A 3 -25.04 -6.45 10.98
N ILE A 4 -23.70 -6.39 11.05
CA ILE A 4 -23.00 -5.59 12.08
C ILE A 4 -22.61 -4.19 11.56
N TYR A 5 -22.55 -4.01 10.24
CA TYR A 5 -22.02 -2.79 9.61
C TYR A 5 -23.00 -1.61 9.64
N THR A 6 -24.30 -1.89 9.68
CA THR A 6 -25.30 -0.86 9.36
C THR A 6 -25.70 0.00 10.57
N THR A 7 -25.65 -0.55 11.79
CA THR A 7 -26.13 0.12 13.00
C THR A 7 -25.24 1.27 13.45
N GLU A 8 -23.92 1.10 13.34
CA GLU A 8 -22.95 2.05 13.89
C GLU A 8 -22.69 3.24 12.94
N ILE A 9 -22.98 3.08 11.64
CA ILE A 9 -22.74 4.11 10.62
C ILE A 9 -23.82 5.20 10.64
N LEU A 10 -25.07 4.84 10.97
CA LEU A 10 -26.24 5.75 10.89
C LEU A 10 -26.23 6.84 11.98
N GLU A 11 -25.55 6.64 13.11
CA GLU A 11 -25.48 7.61 14.21
C GLU A 11 -24.71 8.89 13.86
N SER A 12 -23.82 8.85 12.86
CA SER A 12 -22.91 9.94 12.49
C SER A 12 -23.57 11.15 11.78
N LEU A 13 -24.86 11.07 11.39
CA LEU A 13 -25.51 12.01 10.47
C LEU A 13 -26.34 13.14 11.13
N THR A 14 -26.35 13.29 12.46
CA THR A 14 -27.46 13.99 13.18
C THR A 14 -27.20 15.42 13.72
N THR A 15 -26.05 16.08 13.51
CA THR A 15 -25.71 17.33 14.23
C THR A 15 -25.58 18.63 13.40
N GLU A 16 -26.67 19.43 13.41
CA GLU A 16 -26.78 20.91 13.50
C GLU A 16 -26.42 21.94 12.37
N SER A 17 -26.90 23.19 12.63
CA SER A 17 -27.41 24.30 11.76
C SER A 17 -26.44 25.47 11.42
N PRO A 18 -26.79 26.46 10.54
CA PRO A 18 -25.84 27.43 9.95
C PRO A 18 -26.03 28.93 10.33
N PRO A 19 -24.94 29.74 10.36
CA PRO A 19 -24.90 31.06 9.68
C PRO A 19 -23.46 31.45 9.15
N PRO A 20 -23.17 32.73 8.82
CA PRO A 20 -23.30 33.44 7.54
C PRO A 20 -21.96 33.62 6.73
N PRO A 21 -21.98 34.10 5.47
CA PRO A 21 -20.82 34.04 4.57
C PRO A 21 -20.04 35.38 4.37
N PRO A 22 -18.72 35.30 4.05
CA PRO A 22 -17.87 36.42 3.61
C PRO A 22 -17.35 36.32 2.16
N SER A 23 -16.59 37.34 1.73
CA SER A 23 -16.10 37.67 0.39
C SER A 23 -14.74 37.06 -0.03
N ALA A 24 -14.54 36.90 -1.35
CA ALA A 24 -13.47 36.13 -2.01
C ALA A 24 -12.37 36.95 -2.74
N ALA A 25 -11.21 36.29 -3.04
CA ALA A 25 -10.31 36.48 -4.20
C ALA A 25 -9.19 35.38 -4.26
N SER A 26 -9.15 34.47 -5.26
CA SER A 26 -8.18 34.28 -6.40
C SER A 26 -6.66 34.08 -6.06
N SER A 27 -5.76 33.26 -6.66
CA SER A 27 -5.63 32.54 -7.96
C SER A 27 -4.35 31.63 -8.04
N PHE A 28 -4.40 30.53 -8.82
CA PHE A 28 -3.45 29.92 -9.82
C PHE A 28 -1.99 29.38 -9.60
N ALA A 29 -1.73 28.24 -10.30
CA ALA A 29 -0.52 27.72 -11.03
C ALA A 29 0.59 26.96 -10.27
N SER A 30 1.38 25.97 -10.78
CA SER A 30 1.42 25.02 -11.94
C SER A 30 2.79 24.26 -11.88
N TRP A 31 2.92 22.95 -12.17
CA TRP A 31 4.24 22.27 -12.40
C TRP A 31 4.19 21.12 -13.45
N PRO A 32 5.31 20.79 -14.16
CA PRO A 32 5.32 19.88 -15.32
C PRO A 32 5.99 18.49 -15.11
N SER A 33 5.63 17.57 -16.02
CA SER A 33 6.08 16.18 -16.22
C SER A 33 7.46 16.06 -16.89
N PHE A 34 8.21 14.97 -16.64
CA PHE A 34 9.14 14.38 -17.63
C PHE A 34 9.43 12.88 -17.35
N ALA A 35 9.32 12.09 -18.41
CA ALA A 35 9.82 10.72 -18.60
C ALA A 35 10.66 10.69 -19.88
N TYR A 36 11.77 9.92 -19.89
CA TYR A 36 12.59 9.35 -21.01
C TYR A 36 14.03 9.13 -20.45
N THR A 37 14.85 8.09 -20.71
CA THR A 37 15.07 7.22 -21.89
C THR A 37 15.98 6.04 -21.48
N LEU A 38 15.81 4.83 -22.05
CA LEU A 38 16.91 3.87 -22.24
C LEU A 38 16.59 2.95 -23.43
N GLN A 39 17.08 3.32 -24.62
CA GLN A 39 17.15 2.43 -25.78
C GLN A 39 18.24 2.90 -26.76
N HIS A 40 18.95 1.91 -27.32
CA HIS A 40 19.99 1.96 -28.37
C HIS A 40 21.42 2.39 -28.00
N HIS A 41 22.36 1.44 -28.13
CA HIS A 41 23.29 1.42 -29.28
C HIS A 41 23.98 0.07 -29.46
N SER A 42 23.99 -0.42 -30.71
CA SER A 42 24.91 -1.44 -31.21
C SER A 42 25.94 -0.80 -32.16
N GLN A 43 27.06 -1.51 -32.33
CA GLN A 43 28.17 -1.34 -33.29
C GLN A 43 29.17 -0.19 -33.07
N MET A 44 30.38 -0.55 -32.62
CA MET A 44 31.61 -0.30 -33.39
C MET A 44 32.77 -1.19 -32.91
N SER A 45 33.70 -1.39 -33.84
CA SER A 45 34.63 -2.49 -34.02
C SER A 45 36.03 -2.28 -33.43
N SER A 46 36.75 -3.41 -33.34
CA SER A 46 38.21 -3.59 -33.47
C SER A 46 39.13 -2.95 -32.43
N LEU A 47 39.49 -3.73 -31.42
CA LEU A 47 40.86 -3.79 -30.91
C LEU A 47 41.22 -5.26 -30.67
N GLY A 48 42.21 -5.75 -31.41
CA GLY A 48 42.71 -7.10 -31.28
C GLY A 48 43.43 -7.29 -29.95
N LEU A 49 42.99 -8.28 -29.19
CA LEU A 49 43.79 -8.89 -28.14
C LEU A 49 43.72 -10.41 -28.35
N SER A 50 44.90 -10.97 -28.55
CA SER A 50 45.17 -12.37 -28.83
C SER A 50 44.91 -13.21 -27.58
N CYS A 51 44.11 -14.28 -27.71
CA CYS A 51 43.96 -15.30 -26.68
C CYS A 51 45.24 -16.12 -26.49
N PRO A 52 45.51 -16.57 -25.26
CA PRO A 52 45.99 -17.92 -25.02
C PRO A 52 44.91 -18.77 -24.35
N VAL A 53 44.66 -19.93 -24.96
CA VAL A 53 43.93 -21.04 -24.33
C VAL A 53 44.93 -21.78 -23.44
N GLY A 54 44.61 -21.98 -22.15
CA GLY A 54 45.47 -22.74 -21.25
C GLY A 54 44.83 -23.07 -19.90
N ALA A 55 44.67 -24.36 -19.64
CA ALA A 55 44.05 -24.98 -18.48
C ALA A 55 44.64 -24.61 -17.11
N GLY A 56 43.75 -24.54 -16.10
CA GLY A 56 43.97 -25.19 -14.80
C GLY A 56 45.18 -24.73 -13.98
N GLY A 57 45.15 -23.49 -13.50
CA GLY A 57 46.04 -22.96 -12.46
C GLY A 57 45.56 -21.56 -12.13
N GLY A 58 45.49 -21.18 -10.84
CA GLY A 58 45.09 -19.81 -10.50
C GLY A 58 46.08 -18.81 -11.07
N ASP A 59 45.65 -18.01 -12.06
CA ASP A 59 46.51 -17.02 -12.69
C ASP A 59 46.88 -15.91 -11.68
N PRO A 60 48.19 -15.64 -11.48
CA PRO A 60 48.65 -14.54 -10.65
C PRO A 60 48.38 -13.16 -11.28
N GLU A 61 48.07 -13.08 -12.57
CA GLU A 61 47.85 -11.80 -13.28
C GLU A 61 46.64 -11.03 -12.76
N VAL A 62 45.54 -11.71 -12.39
CA VAL A 62 44.34 -11.05 -11.83
C VAL A 62 44.57 -10.53 -10.40
N GLU A 63 45.54 -11.10 -9.67
CA GLU A 63 45.91 -10.63 -8.32
C GLU A 63 46.73 -9.33 -8.35
N GLU A 64 47.33 -8.96 -9.48
CA GLU A 64 48.14 -7.74 -9.62
C GLU A 64 47.50 -6.65 -10.50
N GLU A 65 46.44 -6.96 -11.27
CA GLU A 65 45.76 -5.96 -12.10
C GLU A 65 45.10 -4.82 -11.30
N PRO A 66 45.19 -3.56 -11.77
CA PRO A 66 44.50 -2.44 -11.16
C PRO A 66 42.98 -2.66 -11.10
N LEU A 67 42.41 -2.33 -9.94
CA LEU A 67 40.98 -2.51 -9.64
C LEU A 67 40.06 -1.81 -10.66
N ASP A 68 40.48 -0.66 -11.19
CA ASP A 68 39.74 0.10 -12.21
C ASP A 68 39.68 -0.64 -13.55
N SER A 69 40.78 -1.29 -13.97
CA SER A 69 40.83 -2.07 -15.21
C SER A 69 39.89 -3.27 -15.15
N LEU A 70 39.84 -3.94 -14.00
CA LEU A 70 38.90 -5.04 -13.75
C LEU A 70 37.44 -4.56 -13.78
N LEU A 71 37.14 -3.40 -13.18
CA LEU A 71 35.79 -2.82 -13.18
C LEU A 71 35.33 -2.45 -14.60
N GLU A 72 36.22 -1.94 -15.43
CA GLU A 72 35.93 -1.65 -16.84
C GLU A 72 35.62 -2.92 -17.63
N ALA A 73 36.40 -3.99 -17.45
CA ALA A 73 36.16 -5.27 -18.11
C ALA A 73 34.79 -5.87 -17.76
N LEU A 74 34.32 -5.69 -16.52
CA LEU A 74 33.03 -6.21 -16.05
C LEU A 74 31.80 -5.47 -16.60
N ARG A 75 31.97 -4.40 -17.37
CA ARG A 75 30.85 -3.71 -18.04
C ARG A 75 30.24 -4.52 -19.19
N THR A 76 30.98 -5.50 -19.73
CA THR A 76 30.52 -6.35 -20.83
C THR A 76 30.11 -7.74 -20.32
N THR A 77 29.29 -8.46 -21.08
CA THR A 77 29.00 -9.88 -20.81
C THR A 77 30.25 -10.74 -20.95
N GLU A 78 31.05 -10.52 -22.00
CA GLU A 78 32.27 -11.28 -22.28
C GLU A 78 33.32 -11.14 -21.16
N GLY A 79 33.54 -9.93 -20.67
CA GLY A 79 34.47 -9.70 -19.56
C GLY A 79 34.00 -10.33 -18.25
N ARG A 80 32.69 -10.34 -17.97
CA ARG A 80 32.12 -11.05 -16.81
C ARG A 80 32.35 -12.55 -16.89
N SER A 81 32.07 -13.19 -18.03
CA SER A 81 32.28 -14.63 -18.19
C SER A 81 33.76 -15.00 -18.12
N HIS A 82 34.66 -14.15 -18.63
CA HIS A 82 36.12 -14.34 -18.54
C HIS A 82 36.64 -14.23 -17.10
N LEU A 83 36.12 -13.30 -16.31
CA LEU A 83 36.60 -13.03 -14.93
C LEU A 83 35.94 -13.91 -13.86
N THR A 84 34.82 -14.57 -14.17
CA THR A 84 34.08 -15.45 -13.26
C THR A 84 34.93 -16.59 -12.64
N PRO A 85 35.80 -17.29 -13.39
CA PRO A 85 36.72 -18.29 -12.83
C PRO A 85 37.64 -17.74 -11.72
N HIS A 86 37.90 -16.43 -11.73
CA HIS A 86 38.77 -15.75 -10.75
C HIS A 86 38.00 -15.17 -9.56
N LEU A 87 36.69 -15.43 -9.43
CA LEU A 87 35.87 -14.94 -8.31
C LEU A 87 36.50 -15.28 -6.95
N SER A 88 37.04 -16.49 -6.79
CA SER A 88 37.72 -16.94 -5.57
C SER A 88 38.94 -16.08 -5.20
N ALA A 89 39.64 -15.50 -6.18
CA ALA A 89 40.73 -14.56 -5.93
C ALA A 89 40.20 -13.20 -5.46
N VAL A 90 39.12 -12.70 -6.08
CA VAL A 90 38.45 -11.46 -5.65
C VAL A 90 37.90 -11.60 -4.23
N LEU A 91 37.28 -12.74 -3.91
CA LEU A 91 36.76 -13.04 -2.58
C LEU A 91 37.86 -13.08 -1.51
N ARG A 92 39.05 -13.61 -1.82
CA ARG A 92 40.21 -13.61 -0.91
C ARG A 92 40.71 -12.21 -0.58
N ARG A 93 40.45 -11.21 -1.43
CA ARG A 93 40.80 -9.80 -1.15
C ARG A 93 39.92 -9.19 -0.07
N ILE A 94 38.70 -9.69 0.13
CA ILE A 94 37.77 -9.15 1.13
C ILE A 94 38.15 -9.65 2.52
N ARG A 95 38.50 -8.72 3.39
CA ARG A 95 38.82 -8.97 4.80
C ARG A 95 38.19 -7.88 5.67
N PRO A 96 37.85 -8.15 6.94
CA PRO A 96 37.21 -7.17 7.82
C PRO A 96 38.08 -5.92 8.07
N ASP A 97 39.40 -6.04 7.95
CA ASP A 97 40.38 -4.97 8.13
C ASP A 97 40.69 -4.19 6.84
N LEU A 98 40.07 -4.54 5.70
CA LEU A 98 40.33 -3.87 4.43
C LEU A 98 39.81 -2.41 4.47
N PRO A 99 40.66 -1.40 4.16
CA PRO A 99 40.24 -0.01 4.15
C PRO A 99 39.08 0.26 3.18
N PHE A 100 38.13 1.12 3.56
CA PHE A 100 36.96 1.47 2.75
C PHE A 100 37.26 1.84 1.28
N PRO A 101 38.33 2.62 0.97
CA PRO A 101 38.66 2.97 -0.42
C PRO A 101 38.99 1.77 -1.32
N LEU A 102 39.41 0.64 -0.74
CA LEU A 102 39.66 -0.61 -1.46
C LEU A 102 38.50 -1.58 -1.34
N LEU A 103 37.80 -1.56 -0.21
CA LEU A 103 36.69 -2.46 0.06
C LEU A 103 35.49 -2.19 -0.85
N ILE A 104 35.04 -0.94 -0.97
CA ILE A 104 33.86 -0.60 -1.79
C ILE A 104 34.05 -1.02 -3.25
N PRO A 105 35.16 -0.65 -3.94
CA PRO A 105 35.33 -1.09 -5.32
C PRO A 105 35.56 -2.60 -5.46
N THR A 106 36.11 -3.29 -4.45
CA THR A 106 36.15 -4.77 -4.43
C THR A 106 34.74 -5.38 -4.34
N LEU A 107 33.85 -4.79 -3.54
CA LEU A 107 32.44 -5.20 -3.47
C LEU A 107 31.70 -4.90 -4.78
N HIS A 108 32.02 -3.79 -5.47
CA HIS A 108 31.49 -3.52 -6.80
C HIS A 108 31.93 -4.56 -7.84
N LEU A 109 33.19 -5.02 -7.80
CA LEU A 109 33.63 -6.13 -8.66
C LEU A 109 32.76 -7.37 -8.43
N LEU A 110 32.57 -7.77 -7.17
CA LEU A 110 31.72 -8.92 -6.84
C LEU A 110 30.28 -8.72 -7.33
N ARG A 111 29.70 -7.55 -7.05
CA ARG A 111 28.34 -7.22 -7.49
C ARG A 111 28.18 -7.35 -8.99
N ASN A 112 29.16 -6.90 -9.77
CA ASN A 112 29.14 -6.99 -11.23
C ASN A 112 29.36 -8.43 -11.73
N LEU A 113 30.22 -9.22 -11.07
CA LEU A 113 30.42 -10.63 -11.38
C LEU A 113 29.17 -11.48 -11.12
N CYS A 114 28.31 -11.08 -10.19
CA CYS A 114 27.03 -11.74 -9.93
C CYS A 114 25.87 -11.19 -10.78
N ALA A 115 26.08 -10.13 -11.56
CA ALA A 115 25.03 -9.54 -12.38
C ALA A 115 24.75 -10.44 -13.59
N GLY A 116 23.63 -11.18 -13.59
CA GLY A 116 23.18 -11.96 -14.76
C GLY A 116 24.10 -13.10 -15.21
N GLU A 117 25.04 -13.53 -14.36
CA GLU A 117 26.01 -14.59 -14.65
C GLU A 117 25.84 -15.74 -13.64
N PRO A 118 25.17 -16.86 -14.02
CA PRO A 118 24.81 -17.94 -13.09
C PRO A 118 26.00 -18.58 -12.37
N ALA A 119 27.14 -18.73 -13.07
CA ALA A 119 28.34 -19.29 -12.47
C ALA A 119 28.92 -18.36 -11.39
N GLY A 120 28.90 -17.04 -11.62
CA GLY A 120 29.32 -16.04 -10.65
C GLY A 120 28.40 -16.00 -9.42
N GLN A 121 27.09 -16.08 -9.62
CA GLN A 121 26.09 -16.13 -8.54
C GLN A 121 26.27 -17.39 -7.67
N ALA A 122 26.42 -18.57 -8.28
CA ALA A 122 26.59 -19.82 -7.57
C ALA A 122 27.92 -19.86 -6.80
N ALA A 123 29.01 -19.43 -7.43
CA ALA A 123 30.33 -19.38 -6.80
C ALA A 123 30.38 -18.35 -5.65
N PHE A 124 29.67 -17.23 -5.78
CA PHE A 124 29.49 -16.27 -4.68
C PHE A 124 28.77 -16.92 -3.50
N MET A 125 27.63 -17.59 -3.73
CA MET A 125 26.90 -18.24 -2.63
C MET A 125 27.71 -19.35 -1.96
N ALA A 126 28.49 -20.12 -2.72
CA ALA A 126 29.43 -21.09 -2.15
C ALA A 126 30.50 -20.43 -1.27
N ALA A 127 30.96 -19.23 -1.63
CA ALA A 127 31.96 -18.50 -0.87
C ALA A 127 31.40 -17.75 0.33
N VAL A 128 30.16 -17.26 0.29
CA VAL A 128 29.46 -16.63 1.41
C VAL A 128 29.38 -17.58 2.62
N CYS A 129 29.37 -18.91 2.39
CA CYS A 129 29.50 -19.92 3.44
C CYS A 129 30.76 -19.77 4.31
N THR A 130 31.84 -19.16 3.79
CA THR A 130 33.09 -18.92 4.53
C THR A 130 33.02 -17.77 5.55
N GLY A 131 31.93 -17.00 5.56
CA GLY A 131 31.56 -16.05 6.62
C GLY A 131 32.16 -14.65 6.54
N VAL A 132 33.34 -14.47 5.93
CA VAL A 132 34.02 -13.17 5.86
C VAL A 132 33.22 -12.13 5.08
N VAL A 133 32.68 -12.52 3.92
CA VAL A 133 31.86 -11.64 3.07
C VAL A 133 30.55 -11.27 3.77
N THR A 134 29.91 -12.22 4.46
CA THR A 134 28.72 -11.97 5.29
C THR A 134 29.01 -10.94 6.37
N SER A 135 30.10 -11.10 7.13
CA SER A 135 30.47 -10.17 8.20
C SER A 135 30.73 -8.75 7.67
N VAL A 136 31.36 -8.63 6.51
CA VAL A 136 31.67 -7.33 5.90
C VAL A 136 30.40 -6.66 5.35
N VAL A 137 29.56 -7.39 4.63
CA VAL A 137 28.28 -6.88 4.09
C VAL A 137 27.33 -6.44 5.20
N LEU A 138 27.28 -7.19 6.31
CA LEU A 138 26.42 -6.90 7.45
C LEU A 138 27.01 -5.86 8.42
N SER A 139 28.27 -5.44 8.23
CA SER A 139 28.95 -4.51 9.16
C SER A 139 28.38 -3.08 9.17
N GLY A 140 27.41 -2.78 8.30
CA GLY A 140 26.81 -1.45 8.11
C GLY A 140 25.36 -1.27 8.53
N GLY A 141 24.69 -2.30 9.07
CA GLY A 141 23.26 -2.24 9.44
C GLY A 141 22.92 -1.66 10.81
N GLY A 142 23.94 -1.39 11.65
CA GLY A 142 23.73 -0.93 13.02
C GLY A 142 23.30 0.54 13.12
N ALA A 143 22.41 0.85 14.07
CA ALA A 143 22.03 2.22 14.39
C ALA A 143 23.28 3.07 14.72
N GLY A 144 23.46 4.18 14.00
CA GLY A 144 24.65 5.06 14.14
C GLY A 144 25.87 4.66 13.31
N ALA A 145 25.72 3.78 12.31
CA ALA A 145 26.79 3.45 11.38
C ALA A 145 27.32 4.69 10.63
N CYS A 146 28.64 4.79 10.49
CA CYS A 146 29.31 5.81 9.68
C CYS A 146 28.83 5.72 8.21
N PRO A 147 28.67 6.84 7.46
CA PRO A 147 28.19 6.83 6.07
C PRO A 147 28.89 5.81 5.16
N LEU A 148 30.21 5.63 5.31
CA LEU A 148 30.98 4.65 4.54
C LEU A 148 30.54 3.19 4.77
N ARG A 149 30.02 2.87 5.96
CA ARG A 149 29.48 1.55 6.26
C ARG A 149 28.08 1.36 5.68
N VAL A 150 27.29 2.42 5.60
CA VAL A 150 25.99 2.41 4.90
C VAL A 150 26.21 2.14 3.40
N ASP A 151 27.23 2.74 2.79
CA ASP A 151 27.59 2.48 1.39
C ASP A 151 28.02 1.02 1.18
N VAL A 152 28.80 0.44 2.11
CA VAL A 152 29.13 -1.00 2.08
C VAL A 152 27.87 -1.87 2.12
N ALA A 153 26.92 -1.55 3.00
CA ALA A 153 25.66 -2.28 3.11
C ALA A 153 24.80 -2.15 1.84
N ARG A 154 24.74 -0.97 1.22
CA ARG A 154 24.05 -0.75 -0.07
C ARG A 154 24.67 -1.56 -1.21
N VAL A 155 25.99 -1.60 -1.31
CA VAL A 155 26.65 -2.44 -2.33
C VAL A 155 26.40 -3.93 -2.05
N GLY A 156 26.38 -4.32 -0.77
CA GLY A 156 25.97 -5.66 -0.35
C GLY A 156 24.54 -6.00 -0.75
N LEU A 157 23.58 -5.10 -0.54
CA LEU A 157 22.19 -5.23 -0.99
C LEU A 157 22.07 -5.39 -2.51
N GLN A 158 22.82 -4.59 -3.28
CA GLN A 158 22.87 -4.71 -4.74
C GLN A 158 23.40 -6.09 -5.18
N LEU A 159 24.44 -6.57 -4.51
CA LEU A 159 25.01 -7.89 -4.75
C LEU A 159 24.01 -9.01 -4.44
N LEU A 160 23.32 -8.95 -3.31
CA LEU A 160 22.27 -9.91 -2.96
C LEU A 160 21.07 -9.85 -3.90
N GLY A 161 20.70 -8.65 -4.37
CA GLY A 161 19.67 -8.48 -5.39
C GLY A 161 20.03 -9.15 -6.71
N ASN A 162 21.29 -9.07 -7.13
CA ASN A 162 21.77 -9.76 -8.32
C ASN A 162 21.72 -11.30 -8.17
N VAL A 163 21.92 -11.82 -6.96
CA VAL A 163 21.74 -13.25 -6.67
C VAL A 163 20.26 -13.62 -6.64
N ALA A 164 19.41 -12.84 -5.97
CA ALA A 164 17.96 -13.06 -5.92
C ALA A 164 17.32 -13.01 -7.32
N ALA A 165 17.86 -12.19 -8.23
CA ALA A 165 17.45 -12.12 -9.63
C ALA A 165 17.74 -13.40 -10.43
N ALA A 166 18.52 -14.35 -9.90
CA ALA A 166 18.75 -15.68 -10.51
C ALA A 166 17.53 -16.61 -10.45
N GLY A 167 16.41 -16.13 -9.90
CA GLY A 167 15.17 -16.89 -9.72
C GLY A 167 15.08 -17.54 -8.34
N GLU A 168 14.16 -18.49 -8.20
CA GLU A 168 13.77 -19.05 -6.90
C GLU A 168 14.92 -19.69 -6.12
N LYS A 169 15.90 -20.26 -6.81
CA LYS A 169 17.08 -20.82 -6.14
C LYS A 169 17.90 -19.71 -5.47
N GLY A 170 18.19 -18.62 -6.17
CA GLY A 170 18.94 -17.50 -5.61
C GLY A 170 18.20 -16.83 -4.45
N GLN A 171 16.88 -16.65 -4.58
CA GLN A 171 16.03 -16.14 -3.50
C GLN A 171 16.09 -17.02 -2.24
N ARG A 172 16.02 -18.35 -2.40
CA ARG A 172 16.15 -19.30 -1.29
C ARG A 172 17.54 -19.30 -0.67
N ASP A 173 18.58 -19.34 -1.49
CA ASP A 173 19.96 -19.34 -1.01
C ASP A 173 20.24 -18.07 -0.17
N VAL A 174 19.69 -16.91 -0.58
CA VAL A 174 19.78 -15.66 0.19
C VAL A 174 18.97 -15.76 1.50
N TRP A 175 17.74 -16.28 1.46
CA TRP A 175 16.93 -16.47 2.66
C TRP A 175 17.63 -17.35 3.69
N ASP A 176 18.00 -18.57 3.30
CA ASP A 176 18.57 -19.60 4.18
C ASP A 176 19.88 -19.14 4.83
N ARG A 177 20.61 -18.24 4.16
CA ARG A 177 21.90 -17.76 4.65
C ARG A 177 21.80 -16.54 5.56
N PHE A 178 20.88 -15.63 5.29
CA PHE A 178 20.85 -14.31 5.94
C PHE A 178 19.68 -14.14 6.91
N PHE A 179 18.66 -14.98 6.88
CA PHE A 179 17.52 -14.87 7.79
C PHE A 179 17.84 -15.44 9.19
N PRO A 180 17.44 -14.77 10.29
CA PRO A 180 16.79 -13.46 10.35
C PRO A 180 17.77 -12.29 10.50
N GLU A 181 18.89 -12.45 11.21
CA GLU A 181 19.70 -11.32 11.68
C GLU A 181 20.33 -10.53 10.52
N GLY A 182 20.82 -11.22 9.50
CA GLY A 182 21.41 -10.57 8.33
C GLY A 182 20.39 -9.76 7.53
N LEU A 183 19.19 -10.30 7.31
CA LEU A 183 18.13 -9.58 6.62
C LEU A 183 17.61 -8.39 7.43
N LEU A 184 17.58 -8.49 8.76
CA LEU A 184 17.21 -7.37 9.64
C LEU A 184 18.23 -6.23 9.57
N GLU A 185 19.53 -6.53 9.63
CA GLU A 185 20.59 -5.52 9.49
C GLU A 185 20.53 -4.83 8.12
N LEU A 186 20.18 -5.56 7.07
CA LEU A 186 20.00 -5.00 5.73
C LEU A 186 18.73 -4.14 5.62
N ALA A 187 17.63 -4.54 6.27
CA ALA A 187 16.40 -3.75 6.31
C ALA A 187 16.59 -2.42 7.03
N ARG A 188 17.43 -2.37 8.07
CA ARG A 188 17.79 -1.15 8.81
C ARG A 188 18.58 -0.11 8.00
N VAL A 189 19.09 -0.48 6.83
CA VAL A 189 19.72 0.47 5.89
C VAL A 189 18.69 1.48 5.35
N ARG A 190 17.40 1.11 5.33
CA ARG A 190 16.28 1.93 4.86
C ARG A 190 16.50 2.51 3.46
N ASP A 191 16.66 1.60 2.50
CA ASP A 191 16.83 1.93 1.09
C ASP A 191 15.76 1.20 0.26
N ALA A 192 15.20 1.86 -0.75
CA ALA A 192 14.15 1.27 -1.59
C ALA A 192 14.60 -0.04 -2.27
N TRP A 193 15.88 -0.12 -2.67
CA TRP A 193 16.46 -1.36 -3.22
C TRP A 193 16.49 -2.49 -2.19
N ALA A 194 16.67 -2.17 -0.90
CA ALA A 194 16.59 -3.16 0.17
C ALA A 194 15.20 -3.79 0.21
N CYS A 195 14.15 -2.97 0.09
CA CYS A 195 12.77 -3.44 0.05
C CYS A 195 12.54 -4.41 -1.12
N ASP A 196 12.99 -4.09 -2.34
CA ASP A 196 12.84 -4.97 -3.51
C ASP A 196 13.48 -6.35 -3.28
N VAL A 197 14.74 -6.37 -2.82
CA VAL A 197 15.47 -7.62 -2.60
C VAL A 197 14.82 -8.43 -1.48
N LEU A 198 14.52 -7.80 -0.34
CA LEU A 198 13.90 -8.46 0.80
C LEU A 198 12.52 -9.02 0.43
N CYS A 199 11.66 -8.22 -0.20
CA CYS A 199 10.34 -8.66 -0.62
C CYS A 199 10.41 -9.79 -1.66
N SER A 200 11.33 -9.71 -2.64
CA SER A 200 11.47 -10.78 -3.65
C SER A 200 11.90 -12.12 -3.04
N CYS A 201 12.82 -12.11 -2.07
CA CYS A 201 13.23 -13.31 -1.34
C CYS A 201 12.08 -13.92 -0.51
N CYS A 202 11.28 -13.06 0.12
CA CYS A 202 10.08 -13.49 0.87
C CYS A 202 8.98 -14.04 -0.05
N CYS A 203 8.91 -13.55 -1.29
CA CYS A 203 7.88 -13.91 -2.27
C CYS A 203 8.22 -15.11 -3.17
N SER A 204 9.30 -15.86 -2.90
CA SER A 204 9.66 -17.00 -3.74
C SER A 204 8.59 -18.12 -3.71
N ALA A 205 8.10 -18.56 -4.87
CA ALA A 205 6.96 -19.48 -5.01
C ALA A 205 7.31 -20.98 -4.85
N GLY A 206 8.59 -21.30 -4.66
CA GLY A 206 9.08 -22.67 -4.55
C GLY A 206 8.87 -23.34 -3.18
N GLU A 207 9.36 -24.58 -3.07
CA GLU A 207 9.29 -25.43 -1.88
C GLU A 207 9.74 -24.68 -0.61
N GLY A 208 9.02 -24.92 0.49
CA GLY A 208 9.21 -24.21 1.76
C GLY A 208 8.58 -22.82 1.84
N ARG A 209 7.83 -22.35 0.82
CA ARG A 209 7.13 -21.05 0.82
C ARG A 209 6.32 -20.81 2.09
N ALA A 210 5.44 -21.74 2.46
CA ALA A 210 4.58 -21.60 3.64
C ALA A 210 5.41 -21.45 4.92
N GLY A 211 6.47 -22.26 5.07
CA GLY A 211 7.38 -22.17 6.20
C GLY A 211 8.12 -20.82 6.27
N ARG A 212 8.60 -20.28 5.13
CA ARG A 212 9.26 -18.97 5.11
C ARG A 212 8.31 -17.84 5.49
N LEU A 213 7.04 -17.92 5.09
CA LEU A 213 6.05 -16.92 5.46
C LEU A 213 5.73 -16.96 6.96
N GLU A 214 5.58 -18.16 7.52
CA GLU A 214 5.41 -18.36 8.96
C GLU A 214 6.62 -17.83 9.74
N GLU A 215 7.84 -18.10 9.27
CA GLU A 215 9.06 -17.53 9.83
C GLU A 215 9.06 -15.99 9.75
N LEU A 216 8.66 -15.42 8.61
CA LEU A 216 8.58 -13.98 8.40
C LEU A 216 7.53 -13.29 9.28
N CYS A 217 6.42 -13.97 9.56
CA CYS A 217 5.36 -13.47 10.44
C CYS A 217 5.64 -13.76 11.92
N SER A 218 6.75 -14.42 12.27
CA SER A 218 7.09 -14.71 13.66
C SER A 218 7.55 -13.46 14.41
N VAL A 219 7.01 -13.25 15.62
CA VAL A 219 7.20 -12.02 16.41
C VAL A 219 8.67 -11.72 16.74
N GLY A 220 9.47 -12.75 17.01
CA GLY A 220 10.85 -12.60 17.45
C GLY A 220 11.93 -12.64 16.36
N ARG A 221 11.58 -12.98 15.12
CA ARG A 221 12.56 -13.13 14.02
C ARG A 221 12.17 -12.32 12.80
N GLY A 222 10.99 -12.60 12.24
CA GLY A 222 10.57 -12.03 10.96
C GLY A 222 9.87 -10.68 11.06
N LEU A 223 8.99 -10.46 12.05
CA LEU A 223 8.26 -9.21 12.20
C LEU A 223 9.17 -7.96 12.27
N PRO A 224 10.32 -7.98 12.97
CA PRO A 224 11.24 -6.83 12.95
C PRO A 224 11.73 -6.47 11.53
N ILE A 225 11.89 -7.45 10.64
CA ILE A 225 12.29 -7.21 9.24
C ILE A 225 11.14 -6.55 8.49
N LEU A 226 9.91 -7.08 8.62
CA LEU A 226 8.72 -6.49 8.01
C LEU A 226 8.48 -5.06 8.49
N LYS A 227 8.73 -4.78 9.79
CA LYS A 227 8.62 -3.44 10.37
C LYS A 227 9.56 -2.45 9.69
N GLU A 228 10.84 -2.80 9.51
CA GLU A 228 11.79 -1.92 8.85
C GLU A 228 11.50 -1.76 7.35
N VAL A 229 11.09 -2.83 6.65
CA VAL A 229 10.69 -2.77 5.23
C VAL A 229 9.51 -1.81 5.03
N LEU A 230 8.46 -1.96 5.85
CA LEU A 230 7.26 -1.12 5.75
C LEU A 230 7.51 0.31 6.23
N ALA A 231 8.33 0.53 7.26
CA ALA A 231 8.72 1.86 7.69
C ALA A 231 9.52 2.60 6.60
N THR A 232 10.43 1.89 5.93
CA THR A 232 11.17 2.41 4.76
C THR A 232 10.22 2.75 3.63
N ALA A 233 9.32 1.81 3.30
CA ALA A 233 8.36 2.01 2.23
C ALA A 233 7.41 3.18 2.49
N CYS A 234 6.95 3.34 3.73
CA CYS A 234 6.12 4.46 4.16
C CYS A 234 6.87 5.80 4.08
N SER A 235 8.15 5.83 4.46
CA SER A 235 8.95 7.07 4.46
C SER A 235 9.23 7.59 3.06
N ASP A 236 9.46 6.68 2.10
CA ASP A 236 9.80 7.01 0.71
C ASP A 236 8.61 6.92 -0.26
N ASP A 237 7.39 6.67 0.24
CA ASP A 237 6.19 6.29 -0.54
C ASP A 237 6.51 5.23 -1.62
N TYR A 238 7.33 4.24 -1.25
CA TYR A 238 7.75 3.17 -2.16
C TYR A 238 6.64 2.12 -2.31
N ARG A 239 6.14 1.96 -3.55
CA ARG A 239 4.98 1.11 -3.91
C ARG A 239 5.33 0.02 -4.92
N GLY A 240 6.49 -0.61 -4.75
CA GLY A 240 7.00 -1.62 -5.69
C GLY A 240 6.19 -2.92 -5.74
N ASP A 241 6.26 -3.61 -6.88
CA ASP A 241 5.48 -4.82 -7.15
C ASP A 241 5.82 -5.98 -6.20
N TRP A 242 7.08 -6.11 -5.79
CA TRP A 242 7.48 -7.15 -4.83
C TRP A 242 6.86 -6.91 -3.45
N LEU A 243 6.78 -5.65 -3.00
CA LEU A 243 6.11 -5.29 -1.76
C LEU A 243 4.62 -5.58 -1.84
N LYS A 244 3.97 -5.20 -2.95
CA LYS A 244 2.55 -5.50 -3.20
C LYS A 244 2.26 -7.00 -3.20
N LEU A 245 3.11 -7.78 -3.85
CA LEU A 245 3.01 -9.25 -3.87
C LEU A 245 3.24 -9.87 -2.48
N LEU A 246 4.14 -9.29 -1.68
CA LEU A 246 4.37 -9.75 -0.32
C LEU A 246 3.15 -9.48 0.56
N LEU A 247 2.62 -8.26 0.51
CA LEU A 247 1.46 -7.85 1.31
C LEU A 247 0.18 -8.56 0.89
N SER A 248 -0.02 -8.83 -0.41
CA SER A 248 -1.17 -9.62 -0.85
C SER A 248 -1.14 -11.02 -0.23
N ARG A 249 0.04 -11.63 -0.12
CA ARG A 249 0.19 -12.95 0.49
C ARG A 249 0.02 -12.90 2.01
N ILE A 250 0.74 -12.01 2.68
CA ILE A 250 0.71 -11.91 4.15
C ILE A 250 -0.69 -11.51 4.64
N CYS A 251 -1.26 -10.44 4.08
CA CYS A 251 -2.47 -9.83 4.62
C CYS A 251 -3.74 -10.49 4.07
N ILE A 252 -3.80 -10.82 2.77
CA ILE A 252 -5.03 -11.27 2.10
C ILE A 252 -5.11 -12.80 2.07
N GLU A 253 -4.05 -13.49 1.60
CA GLU A 253 -4.06 -14.96 1.50
C GLU A 253 -3.93 -15.63 2.87
N GLU A 254 -3.06 -15.10 3.74
CA GLU A 254 -2.61 -15.79 4.96
C GLU A 254 -3.08 -15.10 6.25
N LEU A 255 -3.87 -14.02 6.11
CA LEU A 255 -4.63 -13.37 7.17
C LEU A 255 -3.81 -12.80 8.35
N TYR A 256 -2.53 -12.48 8.12
CA TYR A 256 -1.67 -11.83 9.12
C TYR A 256 -1.88 -10.32 9.23
N LEU A 257 -2.90 -9.75 8.58
CA LEU A 257 -3.21 -8.32 8.66
C LEU A 257 -3.30 -7.79 10.11
N PRO A 258 -4.05 -8.41 11.05
CA PRO A 258 -4.14 -7.90 12.41
C PRO A 258 -2.78 -7.86 13.14
N LEU A 259 -1.91 -8.84 12.85
CA LEU A 259 -0.56 -8.91 13.42
C LEU A 259 0.33 -7.79 12.87
N LEU A 260 0.37 -7.60 11.56
CA LEU A 260 1.14 -6.52 10.93
C LEU A 260 0.61 -5.14 11.33
N PHE A 261 -0.70 -5.00 11.42
CA PHE A 261 -1.34 -3.74 11.76
C PHE A 261 -1.06 -3.34 13.22
N SER A 262 -1.15 -4.29 14.16
CA SER A 262 -0.85 -4.04 15.58
C SER A 262 0.64 -3.82 15.88
N MET A 263 1.54 -4.33 15.04
CA MET A 263 2.99 -4.15 15.17
C MET A 263 3.43 -2.67 15.14
N PHE A 264 2.65 -1.81 14.49
CA PHE A 264 2.90 -0.36 14.43
C PHE A 264 2.22 0.42 15.55
N SER A 265 1.26 -0.17 16.27
CA SER A 265 0.67 0.46 17.44
C SER A 265 1.75 0.61 18.52
N SER A 266 2.07 1.85 18.93
CA SER A 266 3.09 2.13 19.94
C SER A 266 2.78 1.40 21.24
N CYS A 267 3.55 0.36 21.57
CA CYS A 267 3.70 -0.12 22.94
C CYS A 267 5.01 0.45 23.49
N GLU A 268 5.05 1.76 23.73
CA GLU A 268 6.03 2.30 24.66
C GLU A 268 5.47 2.09 26.06
N PHE A 269 5.98 1.07 26.76
CA PHE A 269 5.90 1.00 28.21
C PHE A 269 6.60 2.24 28.78
N SER A 270 5.86 3.34 28.94
CA SER A 270 6.24 4.39 29.88
C SER A 270 5.73 3.96 31.26
N ASP A 271 6.66 3.57 32.13
CA ASP A 271 6.44 3.40 33.57
C ASP A 271 6.20 4.77 34.23
N SER A 272 5.17 5.48 33.79
CA SER A 272 4.61 6.62 34.50
C SER A 272 3.19 6.29 34.89
N GLN A 273 3.05 5.71 36.08
CA GLN A 273 1.83 5.86 36.86
C GLN A 273 1.55 7.36 37.00
N ASN A 274 0.64 7.88 36.18
CA ASN A 274 -0.28 9.00 36.43
C ASN A 274 -0.82 9.54 35.10
N ASP A 275 -1.89 8.94 34.59
CA ASP A 275 -3.16 9.64 34.33
C ASP A 275 -4.13 8.66 33.67
N ALA A 276 -5.23 8.39 34.35
CA ALA A 276 -6.22 7.38 33.97
C ALA A 276 -7.25 7.89 32.95
N ASP A 277 -6.91 8.85 32.08
CA ASP A 277 -7.92 9.49 31.22
C ASP A 277 -7.48 9.90 29.79
N TYR A 278 -6.34 9.41 29.29
CA TYR A 278 -5.97 9.60 27.88
C TYR A 278 -5.46 8.28 27.30
N ARG A 279 -6.37 7.41 26.85
CA ARG A 279 -6.00 6.39 25.86
C ARG A 279 -5.84 7.11 24.52
N ASP A 280 -4.64 7.63 24.25
CA ASP A 280 -4.26 8.03 22.90
C ASP A 280 -4.14 6.77 22.02
N THR A 281 -5.28 6.25 21.57
CA THR A 281 -5.35 5.29 20.46
C THR A 281 -5.11 6.06 19.17
N HIS A 282 -3.87 6.50 18.96
CA HIS A 282 -3.46 7.16 17.73
C HIS A 282 -3.00 6.13 16.72
N PHE A 283 -3.65 6.10 15.55
CA PHE A 283 -3.12 5.38 14.40
C PHE A 283 -1.82 6.04 13.92
N THR A 284 -0.93 5.22 13.38
CA THR A 284 0.36 5.66 12.83
C THR A 284 0.29 5.87 11.32
N THR A 285 1.24 6.65 10.79
CA THR A 285 1.42 6.84 9.35
C THR A 285 1.61 5.51 8.61
N GLU A 286 2.30 4.56 9.24
CA GLU A 286 2.58 3.23 8.71
C GLU A 286 1.31 2.38 8.62
N GLN A 287 0.40 2.48 9.60
CA GLN A 287 -0.92 1.83 9.53
C GLN A 287 -1.78 2.38 8.39
N ALA A 288 -1.80 3.70 8.23
CA ALA A 288 -2.48 4.34 7.11
C ALA A 288 -1.87 3.93 5.75
N PHE A 289 -0.55 3.91 5.65
CA PHE A 289 0.19 3.51 4.46
C PHE A 289 -0.07 2.04 4.08
N LEU A 290 -0.06 1.13 5.07
CA LEU A 290 -0.37 -0.29 4.87
C LEU A 290 -1.77 -0.48 4.26
N LEU A 291 -2.80 0.17 4.82
CA LEU A 291 -4.15 0.09 4.26
C LEU A 291 -4.26 0.77 2.89
N GLY A 292 -3.55 1.87 2.67
CA GLY A 292 -3.46 2.51 1.35
C GLY A 292 -2.87 1.60 0.28
N LEU A 293 -1.82 0.84 0.61
CA LEU A 293 -1.25 -0.17 -0.29
C LEU A 293 -2.22 -1.33 -0.52
N LEU A 294 -2.91 -1.83 0.51
CA LEU A 294 -3.90 -2.90 0.36
C LEU A 294 -5.09 -2.47 -0.50
N SER A 295 -5.56 -1.23 -0.34
CA SER A 295 -6.59 -0.64 -1.21
C SER A 295 -6.13 -0.59 -2.67
N GLU A 296 -4.88 -0.22 -2.93
CA GLU A 296 -4.31 -0.22 -4.29
C GLU A 296 -4.19 -1.64 -4.88
N ILE A 297 -3.77 -2.62 -4.07
CA ILE A 297 -3.65 -4.04 -4.47
C ILE A 297 -5.00 -4.59 -4.92
N LEU A 298 -6.06 -4.28 -4.18
CA LEU A 298 -7.42 -4.77 -4.43
C LEU A 298 -8.09 -4.03 -5.60
N SER A 299 -7.93 -2.72 -5.70
CA SER A 299 -8.53 -1.91 -6.77
C SER A 299 -7.82 -2.07 -8.12
N GLY A 300 -6.50 -2.29 -8.13
CA GLY A 300 -5.66 -2.28 -9.33
C GLY A 300 -5.66 -3.55 -10.18
N LEU A 301 -6.54 -4.53 -9.92
CA LEU A 301 -6.49 -5.88 -10.52
C LEU A 301 -5.16 -6.63 -10.30
N PHE A 302 -4.32 -6.15 -9.38
CA PHE A 302 -3.04 -6.76 -9.02
C PHE A 302 -3.29 -8.11 -8.34
N TYR A 303 -4.28 -8.14 -7.45
CA TYR A 303 -4.78 -9.37 -6.85
C TYR A 303 -5.97 -9.94 -7.64
N ARG A 304 -5.87 -11.22 -8.01
CA ARG A 304 -6.97 -11.98 -8.68
C ARG A 304 -7.41 -13.21 -7.90
N GLY A 305 -6.97 -13.34 -6.65
CA GLY A 305 -7.35 -14.44 -5.78
C GLY A 305 -8.76 -14.25 -5.20
N THR A 306 -9.25 -15.30 -4.54
CA THR A 306 -10.49 -15.26 -3.77
C THR A 306 -10.25 -14.56 -2.44
N ILE A 307 -11.11 -13.63 -2.07
CA ILE A 307 -10.97 -12.89 -0.81
C ILE A 307 -11.78 -13.62 0.27
N SER A 308 -11.14 -13.89 1.41
CA SER A 308 -11.79 -14.56 2.54
C SER A 308 -12.70 -13.60 3.30
N SER A 309 -13.81 -14.12 3.84
CA SER A 309 -14.65 -13.40 4.80
C SER A 309 -13.87 -12.93 6.03
N ASP A 310 -12.84 -13.67 6.44
CA ASP A 310 -12.03 -13.33 7.61
C ASP A 310 -11.19 -12.07 7.37
N PHE A 311 -10.71 -11.87 6.14
CA PHE A 311 -10.02 -10.65 5.75
C PHE A 311 -10.97 -9.44 5.78
N ALA A 312 -12.18 -9.58 5.25
CA ALA A 312 -13.19 -8.53 5.28
C ALA A 312 -13.58 -8.15 6.73
N LEU A 313 -13.71 -9.15 7.61
CA LEU A 313 -13.95 -8.92 9.04
C LEU A 313 -12.78 -8.21 9.72
N ALA A 314 -11.53 -8.56 9.38
CA ALA A 314 -10.36 -7.87 9.93
C ALA A 314 -10.35 -6.39 9.53
N ILE A 315 -10.61 -6.06 8.26
CA ILE A 315 -10.71 -4.67 7.79
C ILE A 315 -11.85 -3.94 8.49
N PHE A 316 -12.98 -4.60 8.74
CA PHE A 316 -14.09 -3.98 9.45
C PHE A 316 -13.78 -3.67 10.91
N GLN A 317 -13.06 -4.53 11.61
CA GLN A 317 -12.64 -4.21 12.97
C GLN A 317 -11.76 -2.95 12.98
N VAL A 318 -10.85 -2.83 12.00
CA VAL A 318 -10.04 -1.61 11.85
C VAL A 318 -10.91 -0.38 11.55
N LEU A 319 -11.91 -0.52 10.67
CA LEU A 319 -12.87 0.56 10.40
C LEU A 319 -13.59 1.00 11.68
N LYS A 320 -14.07 0.04 12.47
CA LYS A 320 -14.82 0.29 13.71
C LYS A 320 -13.96 0.99 14.75
N GLU A 321 -12.73 0.53 14.94
CA GLU A 321 -11.75 1.18 15.83
C GLU A 321 -11.49 2.61 15.36
N ALA A 322 -11.27 2.84 14.06
CA ALA A 322 -11.09 4.16 13.50
C ALA A 322 -12.31 5.06 13.69
N ALA A 323 -13.52 4.58 13.43
CA ALA A 323 -14.75 5.34 13.61
C ALA A 323 -14.96 5.76 15.07
N SER A 324 -14.58 4.93 16.04
CA SER A 324 -14.78 5.19 17.47
C SER A 324 -13.98 6.37 18.03
N ILE A 325 -12.89 6.74 17.37
CA ILE A 325 -11.99 7.83 17.80
C ILE A 325 -12.14 9.09 16.94
N MET A 326 -12.97 9.03 15.91
CA MET A 326 -13.06 10.07 14.90
C MET A 326 -14.00 11.20 15.31
N ASN A 327 -13.54 12.44 15.15
CA ASN A 327 -14.39 13.60 15.27
C ASN A 327 -15.00 14.00 13.91
N PHE A 328 -16.23 13.58 13.67
CA PHE A 328 -17.01 13.89 12.46
C PHE A 328 -17.42 15.37 12.35
N THR A 329 -17.12 16.21 13.34
CA THR A 329 -17.41 17.66 13.29
C THR A 329 -16.31 18.49 12.60
N SER A 330 -15.26 17.86 12.06
CA SER A 330 -14.15 18.55 11.37
C SER A 330 -14.07 18.19 9.88
N ARG A 331 -13.80 19.20 9.02
CA ARG A 331 -13.83 19.05 7.56
C ARG A 331 -12.49 18.51 7.05
N GLY A 332 -12.53 17.41 6.30
CA GLY A 332 -11.46 17.04 5.37
C GLY A 332 -11.82 17.46 3.95
N SER A 333 -11.07 18.41 3.41
CA SER A 333 -11.24 18.87 2.02
C SER A 333 -10.35 18.12 1.01
N SER A 334 -9.48 17.23 1.50
CA SER A 334 -8.54 16.47 0.67
C SER A 334 -9.09 15.09 0.30
N PRO A 335 -8.74 14.56 -0.89
CA PRO A 335 -8.84 13.12 -1.14
C PRO A 335 -7.84 12.36 -0.24
N LEU A 336 -8.00 11.04 -0.15
CA LEU A 336 -7.01 10.17 0.49
C LEU A 336 -5.71 10.13 -0.36
N PRO A 337 -4.52 10.13 0.27
CA PRO A 337 -4.28 10.33 1.70
C PRO A 337 -4.44 11.80 2.12
N THR A 338 -4.93 12.02 3.34
CA THR A 338 -5.22 13.34 3.93
C THR A 338 -4.08 13.87 4.80
N GLY A 339 -3.13 13.00 5.19
CA GLY A 339 -2.05 13.34 6.13
C GLY A 339 -2.43 13.19 7.59
N SER A 340 -3.68 12.81 7.89
CA SER A 340 -4.12 12.39 9.22
C SER A 340 -4.25 10.87 9.25
N PRO A 341 -3.40 10.14 10.01
CA PRO A 341 -3.45 8.69 10.07
C PRO A 341 -4.83 8.12 10.42
N ALA A 342 -5.56 8.74 11.35
CA ALA A 342 -6.89 8.28 11.74
C ALA A 342 -7.91 8.41 10.60
N ILE A 343 -7.89 9.54 9.88
CA ILE A 343 -8.77 9.76 8.71
C ILE A 343 -8.40 8.79 7.58
N ASP A 344 -7.09 8.59 7.37
CA ASP A 344 -6.59 7.74 6.29
C ASP A 344 -6.89 6.26 6.55
N VAL A 345 -6.73 5.78 7.79
CA VAL A 345 -7.13 4.43 8.20
C VAL A 345 -8.62 4.23 8.02
N LEU A 346 -9.45 5.18 8.46
CA LEU A 346 -10.90 5.12 8.27
C LEU A 346 -11.26 5.03 6.77
N GLY A 347 -10.69 5.93 5.97
CA GLY A 347 -11.02 6.06 4.55
C GLY A 347 -10.54 4.91 3.68
N TYR A 348 -9.32 4.42 3.90
CA TYR A 348 -8.83 3.23 3.20
C TYR A 348 -9.59 1.97 3.62
N SER A 349 -9.97 1.82 4.89
CA SER A 349 -10.82 0.71 5.33
C SER A 349 -12.18 0.71 4.63
N LEU A 350 -12.83 1.87 4.51
CA LEU A 350 -14.08 2.02 3.75
C LEU A 350 -13.89 1.68 2.26
N THR A 351 -12.81 2.18 1.66
CA THR A 351 -12.51 1.93 0.24
C THR A 351 -12.34 0.44 -0.01
N ILE A 352 -11.58 -0.25 0.85
CA ILE A 352 -11.38 -1.70 0.77
C ILE A 352 -12.73 -2.41 0.90
N LEU A 353 -13.51 -2.15 1.96
CA LEU A 353 -14.80 -2.82 2.18
C LEU A 353 -15.78 -2.60 1.02
N ARG A 354 -15.82 -1.40 0.44
CA ARG A 354 -16.66 -1.10 -0.72
C ARG A 354 -16.32 -2.03 -1.89
N ASP A 355 -15.03 -2.18 -2.18
CA ASP A 355 -14.54 -3.01 -3.28
C ASP A 355 -14.75 -4.51 -3.00
N LEU A 356 -14.61 -4.94 -1.74
CA LEU A 356 -14.91 -6.31 -1.30
C LEU A 356 -16.40 -6.65 -1.47
N CYS A 357 -17.28 -5.80 -0.95
CA CYS A 357 -18.73 -6.04 -1.01
C CYS A 357 -19.28 -5.98 -2.44
N ALA A 358 -18.60 -5.31 -3.38
CA ALA A 358 -18.98 -5.31 -4.79
C ALA A 358 -18.61 -6.62 -5.53
N SER A 359 -17.68 -7.41 -4.99
CA SER A 359 -17.07 -8.55 -5.67
C SER A 359 -17.80 -9.89 -5.44
N ASP A 360 -18.81 -9.92 -4.57
CA ASP A 360 -19.50 -11.16 -4.16
C ASP A 360 -20.67 -11.58 -5.07
N ASP A 361 -21.00 -10.83 -6.13
CA ASP A 361 -22.13 -11.16 -7.02
C ASP A 361 -21.73 -11.73 -8.38
N SER A 362 -22.01 -13.03 -8.57
CA SER A 362 -22.72 -13.46 -9.77
C SER A 362 -23.96 -14.26 -9.33
N PRO A 363 -25.16 -13.85 -9.79
CA PRO A 363 -25.62 -14.33 -11.09
C PRO A 363 -26.25 -13.24 -11.97
N SER A 364 -25.75 -13.15 -13.21
CA SER A 364 -26.47 -12.68 -14.41
C SER A 364 -27.42 -11.47 -14.28
N SER A 365 -26.89 -10.26 -14.42
CA SER A 365 -27.36 -9.27 -15.41
C SER A 365 -26.40 -8.09 -15.43
N GLY A 366 -26.11 -7.59 -16.63
CA GLY A 366 -25.03 -6.65 -16.90
C GLY A 366 -25.09 -5.40 -16.03
N SER A 367 -24.01 -5.15 -15.30
CA SER A 367 -23.72 -3.84 -14.76
C SER A 367 -22.39 -3.39 -15.36
N ASP A 368 -22.50 -2.42 -16.27
CA ASP A 368 -21.36 -1.69 -16.79
C ASP A 368 -20.58 -1.13 -15.60
N ARG A 369 -19.29 -1.48 -15.53
CA ARG A 369 -18.34 -0.82 -14.65
C ARG A 369 -18.38 0.67 -14.99
N LEU A 370 -18.93 1.52 -14.12
CA LEU A 370 -18.76 2.97 -14.23
C LEU A 370 -17.27 3.26 -14.07
N GLY A 371 -16.58 3.31 -15.21
CA GLY A 371 -15.17 3.60 -15.31
C GLY A 371 -14.89 5.03 -14.85
N ALA A 372 -13.76 5.17 -14.15
CA ALA A 372 -13.16 6.45 -13.84
C ALA A 372 -12.96 7.26 -15.12
N ASN A 373 -13.61 8.43 -15.21
CA ASN A 373 -13.21 9.45 -16.16
C ASN A 373 -13.32 10.85 -15.54
N LYS A 374 -12.33 11.67 -15.89
CA LYS A 374 -12.08 13.03 -15.40
C LYS A 374 -13.26 13.95 -15.75
N GLU A 375 -13.82 14.60 -14.74
CA GLU A 375 -14.79 15.68 -14.94
C GLU A 375 -14.19 17.05 -14.71
N SER A 376 -14.66 17.95 -15.57
CA SER A 376 -14.38 19.38 -15.65
C SER A 376 -15.38 20.16 -14.81
N SER A 377 -14.85 21.16 -14.11
CA SER A 377 -15.51 21.97 -13.09
C SER A 377 -16.53 22.97 -13.63
N SER A 378 -17.75 22.97 -13.07
CA SER A 378 -18.62 24.15 -13.00
C SER A 378 -19.27 24.21 -11.63
N ALA A 379 -18.84 25.16 -10.80
CA ALA A 379 -19.20 25.28 -9.41
C ALA A 379 -20.62 25.86 -9.21
N SER A 380 -21.40 25.19 -8.37
CA SER A 380 -22.53 25.78 -7.63
C SER A 380 -22.31 25.49 -6.13
N PRO A 381 -22.56 26.46 -5.24
CA PRO A 381 -22.28 26.28 -3.82
C PRO A 381 -23.48 25.60 -3.17
N SER A 382 -23.31 24.37 -2.71
CA SER A 382 -24.31 23.66 -1.88
C SER A 382 -23.74 23.36 -0.49
N SER A 383 -24.68 23.25 0.45
CA SER A 383 -24.52 23.39 1.89
C SER A 383 -23.42 22.54 2.56
N SER A 384 -22.81 23.15 3.56
CA SER A 384 -21.72 22.65 4.41
C SER A 384 -22.01 21.30 5.06
N LYS A 385 -21.58 20.20 4.44
CA LYS A 385 -21.55 18.88 5.08
C LYS A 385 -20.12 18.52 5.44
N VAL A 386 -19.85 18.50 6.74
CA VAL A 386 -18.55 18.20 7.31
C VAL A 386 -18.30 16.69 7.17
N CYS A 387 -17.33 16.32 6.32
CA CYS A 387 -16.97 14.92 6.09
C CYS A 387 -15.48 14.72 6.38
N PRO A 388 -15.05 13.57 6.94
CA PRO A 388 -13.63 13.29 7.22
C PRO A 388 -12.70 13.40 6.02
N HIS A 389 -13.16 13.04 4.82
CA HIS A 389 -12.42 13.20 3.57
C HIS A 389 -13.40 13.34 2.39
N ARG A 390 -12.89 13.75 1.22
CA ARG A 390 -13.67 13.78 -0.02
C ARG A 390 -14.12 12.37 -0.40
N GLY A 391 -15.40 12.19 -0.77
CA GLY A 391 -15.99 10.90 -1.13
C GLY A 391 -16.44 10.02 0.04
N PHE A 392 -16.30 10.46 1.29
CA PHE A 392 -16.65 9.67 2.48
C PHE A 392 -18.12 9.21 2.47
N ARG A 393 -19.07 10.13 2.27
CA ARG A 393 -20.50 9.78 2.27
C ARG A 393 -20.83 8.81 1.14
N ARG A 394 -20.21 9.00 -0.03
CA ARG A 394 -20.35 8.09 -1.17
C ARG A 394 -19.91 6.69 -0.78
N ASP A 395 -18.72 6.54 -0.19
CA ASP A 395 -18.17 5.23 0.16
C ASP A 395 -19.00 4.52 1.22
N VAL A 396 -19.46 5.26 2.23
CA VAL A 396 -20.39 4.75 3.25
C VAL A 396 -21.68 4.22 2.59
N VAL A 397 -22.33 5.01 1.76
CA VAL A 397 -23.58 4.60 1.08
C VAL A 397 -23.33 3.42 0.15
N ALA A 398 -22.20 3.40 -0.56
CA ALA A 398 -21.84 2.31 -1.45
C ALA A 398 -21.63 0.98 -0.71
N VAL A 399 -20.94 0.99 0.44
CA VAL A 399 -20.79 -0.20 1.29
C VAL A 399 -22.15 -0.71 1.75
N ILE A 400 -23.03 0.16 2.23
CA ILE A 400 -24.39 -0.22 2.65
C ILE A 400 -25.18 -0.80 1.48
N GLY A 401 -25.14 -0.14 0.32
CA GLY A 401 -25.81 -0.61 -0.90
C GLY A 401 -25.37 -2.01 -1.31
N ASN A 402 -24.07 -2.24 -1.40
CA ASN A 402 -23.51 -3.55 -1.74
C ASN A 402 -23.89 -4.61 -0.69
N CYS A 403 -23.92 -4.24 0.59
CA CYS A 403 -24.36 -5.14 1.66
C CYS A 403 -25.87 -5.44 1.65
N THR A 404 -26.68 -4.61 1.01
CA THR A 404 -28.15 -4.75 1.01
C THR A 404 -28.66 -5.54 -0.18
N CYS A 405 -27.90 -5.56 -1.29
CA CYS A 405 -28.26 -6.25 -2.52
C CYS A 405 -28.68 -7.71 -2.26
N GLY A 406 -29.92 -8.06 -2.61
CA GLY A 406 -30.46 -9.42 -2.51
C GLY A 406 -30.67 -9.98 -1.10
N MET A 407 -30.47 -9.19 -0.03
CA MET A 407 -30.39 -9.70 1.35
C MET A 407 -31.51 -9.16 2.25
N LYS A 408 -32.66 -9.84 2.28
CA LYS A 408 -33.85 -9.42 3.06
C LYS A 408 -33.57 -9.15 4.53
N GLN A 409 -32.72 -9.96 5.15
CA GLN A 409 -32.36 -9.78 6.56
C GLN A 409 -31.72 -8.39 6.80
N VAL A 410 -30.81 -7.96 5.91
CA VAL A 410 -30.12 -6.66 6.00
C VAL A 410 -31.09 -5.53 5.70
N GLN A 411 -31.95 -5.71 4.70
CA GLN A 411 -33.01 -4.75 4.38
C GLN A 411 -33.92 -4.47 5.59
N ASP A 412 -34.30 -5.52 6.33
CA ASP A 412 -35.14 -5.39 7.52
C ASP A 412 -34.40 -4.73 8.69
N GLU A 413 -33.11 -5.03 8.88
CA GLU A 413 -32.28 -4.40 9.91
C GLU A 413 -32.09 -2.91 9.68
N ILE A 414 -31.85 -2.50 8.41
CA ILE A 414 -31.77 -1.09 8.03
C ILE A 414 -33.09 -0.37 8.38
N ARG A 415 -34.23 -0.99 8.09
CA ARG A 415 -35.54 -0.44 8.46
C ARG A 415 -35.69 -0.31 9.97
N GLN A 416 -35.33 -1.34 10.74
CA GLN A 416 -35.43 -1.35 12.21
C GLN A 416 -34.57 -0.27 12.88
N GLN A 417 -33.51 0.18 12.22
CA GLN A 417 -32.60 1.23 12.69
C GLN A 417 -32.94 2.62 12.13
N ASN A 418 -34.12 2.80 11.53
CA ASN A 418 -34.53 4.04 10.86
C ASN A 418 -33.57 4.48 9.74
N GLY A 419 -32.80 3.56 9.16
CA GLY A 419 -31.80 3.84 8.15
C GLY A 419 -32.39 4.20 6.78
N ILE A 420 -33.63 3.81 6.49
CA ILE A 420 -34.31 4.12 5.22
C ILE A 420 -34.38 5.63 4.97
N LEU A 421 -34.80 6.41 5.98
CA LEU A 421 -34.87 7.87 5.86
C LEU A 421 -33.49 8.50 5.69
N LEU A 422 -32.49 8.01 6.42
CA LEU A 422 -31.12 8.51 6.33
C LEU A 422 -30.52 8.27 4.94
N LEU A 423 -30.82 7.12 4.32
CA LEU A 423 -30.38 6.78 2.96
C LEU A 423 -31.11 7.59 1.89
N LEU A 424 -32.42 7.84 2.06
CA LEU A 424 -33.17 8.76 1.19
C LEU A 424 -32.58 10.18 1.20
N GLN A 425 -32.08 10.66 2.36
CA GLN A 425 -31.39 11.96 2.47
C GLN A 425 -30.04 12.00 1.74
N GLN A 426 -29.47 10.86 1.37
CA GLN A 426 -28.25 10.79 0.58
C GLN A 426 -28.49 10.91 -0.93
N CYS A 427 -29.76 10.88 -1.40
CA CYS A 427 -30.13 11.03 -2.82
C CYS A 427 -30.01 12.48 -3.32
N VAL A 428 -28.87 13.13 -3.07
CA VAL A 428 -28.60 14.53 -3.37
C VAL A 428 -27.28 14.66 -4.14
N VAL A 429 -27.21 15.64 -5.03
CA VAL A 429 -25.94 15.99 -5.70
C VAL A 429 -25.03 16.67 -4.69
N ASP A 430 -23.79 16.20 -4.60
CA ASP A 430 -22.78 16.65 -3.65
C ASP A 430 -21.40 16.62 -4.33
N GLU A 431 -20.77 17.80 -4.50
CA GLU A 431 -19.49 17.96 -5.22
C GLU A 431 -18.29 17.34 -4.47
N ASP A 432 -18.37 17.30 -3.14
CA ASP A 432 -17.39 16.66 -2.28
C ASP A 432 -17.60 15.13 -2.24
N ASN A 433 -18.75 14.64 -2.73
CA ASN A 433 -19.07 13.22 -2.82
C ASN A 433 -19.60 12.83 -4.21
N PRO A 434 -18.73 12.76 -5.23
CA PRO A 434 -19.13 12.36 -6.58
C PRO A 434 -19.89 11.03 -6.58
N TYR A 435 -20.95 10.93 -7.39
CA TYR A 435 -21.84 9.76 -7.47
C TYR A 435 -22.66 9.43 -6.20
N LEU A 436 -22.68 10.29 -5.18
CA LEU A 436 -23.47 10.05 -3.97
C LEU A 436 -24.95 9.85 -4.27
N ARG A 437 -25.52 10.67 -5.17
CA ARG A 437 -26.92 10.57 -5.56
C ARG A 437 -27.22 9.22 -6.19
N GLU A 438 -26.39 8.78 -7.12
CA GLU A 438 -26.51 7.52 -7.85
C GLU A 438 -26.43 6.33 -6.88
N TRP A 439 -25.43 6.33 -5.99
CA TRP A 439 -25.32 5.32 -4.94
C TRP A 439 -26.49 5.33 -3.97
N GLY A 440 -27.00 6.52 -3.60
CA GLY A 440 -28.20 6.67 -2.77
C GLY A 440 -29.43 6.05 -3.43
N MET A 441 -29.69 6.39 -4.69
CA MET A 441 -30.82 5.84 -5.45
C MET A 441 -30.70 4.32 -5.62
N LEU A 442 -29.50 3.82 -5.92
CA LEU A 442 -29.23 2.40 -6.07
C LEU A 442 -29.47 1.64 -4.76
N THR A 443 -28.94 2.16 -3.65
CA THR A 443 -29.10 1.56 -2.31
C THR A 443 -30.57 1.52 -1.89
N VAL A 444 -31.33 2.59 -2.15
CA VAL A 444 -32.78 2.62 -1.91
C VAL A 444 -33.50 1.60 -2.78
N SER A 445 -33.11 1.42 -4.03
CA SER A 445 -33.67 0.36 -4.89
C SER A 445 -33.45 -1.02 -4.27
N TYR A 446 -32.22 -1.33 -3.86
CA TYR A 446 -31.89 -2.60 -3.19
C TYR A 446 -32.62 -2.79 -1.87
N LEU A 447 -32.88 -1.72 -1.12
CA LEU A 447 -33.66 -1.77 0.12
C LEU A 447 -35.12 -2.20 -0.06
N LEU A 448 -35.71 -1.80 -1.18
CA LEU A 448 -37.13 -1.98 -1.47
C LEU A 448 -37.38 -3.23 -2.32
N GLU A 449 -36.37 -3.70 -3.04
CA GLU A 449 -36.47 -4.86 -3.91
C GLU A 449 -36.86 -6.13 -3.13
N GLY A 450 -38.03 -6.69 -3.46
CA GLY A 450 -38.55 -7.90 -2.83
C GLY A 450 -39.02 -7.75 -1.37
N ASN A 451 -39.01 -6.54 -0.79
CA ASN A 451 -39.36 -6.29 0.61
C ASN A 451 -40.60 -5.38 0.75
N VAL A 452 -41.74 -6.02 0.97
CA VAL A 452 -43.04 -5.34 1.08
C VAL A 452 -43.11 -4.46 2.32
N GLU A 453 -42.48 -4.90 3.41
CA GLU A 453 -42.43 -4.17 4.68
C GLU A 453 -41.68 -2.85 4.54
N ASN A 454 -40.57 -2.85 3.80
CA ASN A 454 -39.82 -1.62 3.48
C ASN A 454 -40.57 -0.72 2.49
N GLN A 455 -41.22 -1.30 1.47
CA GLN A 455 -42.06 -0.55 0.52
C GLN A 455 -43.21 0.15 1.23
N GLN A 456 -43.89 -0.53 2.14
CA GLN A 456 -44.96 0.05 2.93
C GLN A 456 -44.44 1.18 3.83
N HIS A 457 -43.30 0.98 4.49
CA HIS A 457 -42.69 2.03 5.32
C HIS A 457 -42.39 3.31 4.52
N VAL A 458 -41.91 3.18 3.28
CA VAL A 458 -41.67 4.33 2.40
C VAL A 458 -42.98 4.94 1.89
N ALA A 459 -44.01 4.13 1.61
CA ALA A 459 -45.32 4.61 1.16
C ALA A 459 -46.07 5.41 2.23
N GLU A 460 -45.78 5.16 3.51
CA GLU A 460 -46.31 5.89 4.65
C GLU A 460 -45.60 7.24 4.89
N LEU A 461 -44.53 7.55 4.14
CA LEU A 461 -43.86 8.84 4.25
C LEU A 461 -44.72 9.97 3.65
N GLU A 462 -45.04 10.94 4.49
CA GLU A 462 -45.79 12.13 4.08
C GLU A 462 -44.85 13.23 3.55
N LEU A 463 -45.30 13.90 2.50
CA LEU A 463 -44.60 15.03 1.91
C LEU A 463 -44.72 16.24 2.86
N GLN A 464 -43.60 16.69 3.43
CA GLN A 464 -43.58 17.92 4.24
C GLN A 464 -43.34 19.17 3.37
N GLU A 465 -43.73 20.34 3.90
CA GLU A 465 -43.55 21.61 3.20
C GLU A 465 -42.06 21.88 2.91
N PRO A 466 -41.72 22.52 1.77
CA PRO A 466 -40.35 22.88 1.45
C PRO A 466 -39.81 23.80 2.54
N ILE A 467 -38.64 23.45 3.06
CA ILE A 467 -37.89 24.36 3.92
C ILE A 467 -37.18 25.33 2.98
N ASP A 468 -37.65 26.59 2.93
CA ASP A 468 -36.94 27.67 2.27
C ASP A 468 -35.57 27.83 2.98
N THR A 469 -34.49 27.38 2.34
CA THR A 469 -33.15 27.55 2.90
C THR A 469 -32.67 28.99 2.67
N PRO A 470 -31.82 29.55 3.56
CA PRO A 470 -31.33 30.92 3.42
C PRO A 470 -30.63 31.16 2.07
N GLU A 471 -30.04 30.13 1.45
CA GLU A 471 -29.48 30.25 0.09
C GLU A 471 -30.57 30.51 -0.97
N ILE A 472 -31.68 29.77 -0.93
CA ILE A 472 -32.82 29.91 -1.86
C ILE A 472 -33.49 31.28 -1.69
N THR A 473 -33.70 31.69 -0.43
CA THR A 473 -34.27 33.02 -0.12
C THR A 473 -33.33 34.15 -0.54
N SER A 474 -32.01 33.99 -0.39
CA SER A 474 -31.01 34.99 -0.81
C SER A 474 -30.96 35.19 -2.33
N LEU A 475 -31.39 34.19 -3.10
CA LEU A 475 -31.52 34.24 -4.56
C LEU A 475 -32.90 34.74 -5.02
N GLY A 476 -33.82 35.06 -4.10
CA GLY A 476 -35.18 35.51 -4.41
C GLY A 476 -36.08 34.42 -5.00
N LEU A 477 -35.69 33.15 -4.90
CA LEU A 477 -36.44 31.99 -5.35
C LEU A 477 -37.34 31.49 -4.21
N LYS A 478 -38.44 30.82 -4.55
CA LYS A 478 -39.36 30.26 -3.54
C LYS A 478 -39.77 28.87 -3.96
N VAL A 479 -39.45 27.90 -3.12
CA VAL A 479 -39.80 26.52 -3.44
C VAL A 479 -41.26 26.28 -3.05
N ASP A 480 -42.11 25.99 -4.04
CA ASP A 480 -43.51 25.62 -3.83
C ASP A 480 -43.75 24.18 -4.28
N ILE A 481 -44.67 23.50 -3.59
CA ILE A 481 -45.10 22.16 -3.99
C ILE A 481 -46.42 22.30 -4.72
N ASP A 482 -46.43 21.91 -5.99
CA ASP A 482 -47.67 21.83 -6.74
C ASP A 482 -48.58 20.77 -6.13
N LYS A 483 -49.61 21.22 -5.40
CA LYS A 483 -50.58 20.38 -4.70
C LYS A 483 -51.34 19.40 -5.61
N LYS A 484 -51.31 19.58 -6.93
CA LYS A 484 -51.92 18.65 -7.89
C LYS A 484 -50.97 17.56 -8.39
N THR A 485 -49.67 17.84 -8.44
CA THR A 485 -48.67 16.93 -9.03
C THR A 485 -47.67 16.39 -8.03
N GLY A 486 -47.63 16.95 -6.82
CA GLY A 486 -46.60 16.68 -5.81
C GLY A 486 -45.20 17.12 -6.23
N ARG A 487 -45.06 17.83 -7.37
CA ARG A 487 -43.76 18.25 -7.90
C ARG A 487 -43.34 19.59 -7.31
N VAL A 488 -42.06 19.66 -6.99
CA VAL A 488 -41.38 20.87 -6.53
C VAL A 488 -41.25 21.85 -7.70
N ARG A 489 -41.60 23.12 -7.45
CA ARG A 489 -41.45 24.27 -8.35
C ARG A 489 -40.58 25.32 -7.65
N LEU A 490 -39.78 26.06 -8.42
CA LEU A 490 -38.87 27.11 -7.95
C LEU A 490 -39.37 28.51 -8.33
#